data_AF-V6LP65-F1
#
_entry.id   AF-V6LP65-F1
#
_cell.length_a   1.000
_cell.length_b   1.000
_cell.length_c   1.000
_cell.angle_alpha   90.00
_cell.angle_beta   90.00
_cell.angle_gamma   90.00
#
_symmetry.space_group_name_H-M   'P 1'
#
loop_
_entity.id
_entity.type
_entity.pdbx_description
1 polymer ?
#
loop_
_entity_poly.entity_id
_entity_poly.type
_entity_poly.pdbx_seq_one_letter_code
_entity_poly.pdbx_strand_id
1 'polypeptide(L)'
;MRNHKWEASEKATLMYAVQAHGLQWRDIQGTYFPALSQAQVKFKYYYLKRQQDNKPNRCDDMRGFVVDGAAEKRQPCRKGALLSELLRIMGAE
;
A
#
# COMPACT_ATOMS: atom_id res chain seq x y z
N MET A 1 -11.88 -13.68 5.97
CA MET A 1 -10.86 -12.80 6.59
C MET A 1 -11.54 -11.48 6.95
N ARG A 2 -11.60 -11.10 8.23
CA ARG A 2 -12.15 -9.79 8.63
C ARG A 2 -11.07 -8.73 8.47
N ASN A 3 -11.38 -7.64 7.77
CA ASN A 3 -10.47 -6.51 7.64
C ASN A 3 -10.52 -5.67 8.92
N HIS A 4 -9.37 -5.48 9.57
CA HIS A 4 -9.27 -4.60 10.74
C HIS A 4 -9.53 -3.15 10.33
N LYS A 5 -10.49 -2.50 10.99
CA LYS A 5 -10.76 -1.07 10.78
C LYS A 5 -9.84 -0.27 11.69
N TRP A 6 -8.83 0.35 11.10
CA TRP A 6 -7.87 1.19 11.83
C TRP A 6 -8.48 2.55 12.21
N GLU A 7 -8.61 2.79 13.51
CA GLU A 7 -9.02 4.07 14.07
C GLU A 7 -7.89 5.11 14.03
N ALA A 8 -8.22 6.38 14.25
CA ALA A 8 -7.24 7.47 14.27
C ALA A 8 -6.26 7.33 15.44
N SER A 9 -6.78 6.96 16.62
CA SER A 9 -6.00 6.65 17.83
C SER A 9 -4.98 5.55 17.57
N GLU A 10 -5.40 4.42 16.98
CA GLU A 10 -4.52 3.30 16.66
C GLU A 10 -3.40 3.69 15.67
N LYS A 11 -3.70 4.52 14.67
CA LYS A 11 -2.68 5.02 13.73
C LYS A 11 -1.66 5.90 14.43
N ALA A 12 -2.12 6.78 15.32
CA ALA A 12 -1.23 7.64 16.13
C ALA A 12 -0.34 6.79 17.05
N THR A 13 -0.93 5.81 17.74
CA THR A 13 -0.20 4.84 18.58
C THR A 13 0.83 4.07 17.77
N LEU A 14 0.51 3.63 16.55
CA LEU A 14 1.45 2.92 15.69
C LEU A 14 2.65 3.80 15.29
N MET A 15 2.40 5.07 14.95
CA MET A 15 3.48 6.01 14.61
C MET A 15 4.37 6.28 15.83
N TYR A 16 3.76 6.51 17.00
CA TYR A 16 4.47 6.72 18.25
C TYR A 16 5.30 5.49 18.66
N ALA A 17 4.73 4.30 18.60
CA ALA A 17 5.42 3.06 18.95
C ALA A 17 6.63 2.81 18.04
N VAL A 18 6.51 3.10 16.74
CA VAL A 18 7.64 2.98 15.81
C VAL A 18 8.70 4.06 16.08
N GLN A 19 8.31 5.26 16.51
CA GLN A 19 9.26 6.31 16.89
C GLN A 19 10.01 5.96 18.18
N ALA A 20 9.34 5.34 19.15
CA ALA A 20 9.93 4.95 20.43
C ALA A 20 10.80 3.69 20.34
N HIS A 21 10.34 2.66 19.62
CA HIS A 21 10.98 1.34 19.60
C HIS A 21 11.68 1.01 18.27
N GLY A 22 11.59 1.88 17.27
CA GLY A 22 12.07 1.62 15.92
C GLY A 22 11.20 0.61 15.17
N LEU A 23 11.82 -0.25 14.35
CA LEU A 23 11.10 -1.26 13.54
C LEU A 23 11.03 -2.63 14.25
N GLN A 24 11.00 -2.64 15.59
CA GLN A 24 10.87 -3.86 16.39
C GLN A 24 9.42 -4.36 16.39
N TRP A 25 9.01 -4.93 15.26
CA TRP A 25 7.62 -5.27 14.99
C TRP A 25 7.02 -6.30 15.93
N ARG A 26 7.83 -7.22 16.47
CA ARG A 26 7.37 -8.23 17.43
C ARG A 26 6.94 -7.56 18.73
N ASP A 27 7.79 -6.68 19.25
CA ASP A 27 7.53 -5.93 20.47
C ASP A 27 6.38 -4.93 20.31
N ILE A 28 6.33 -4.23 19.17
CA ILE A 28 5.24 -3.29 18.87
C ILE A 28 3.91 -4.02 18.76
N GLN A 29 3.88 -5.17 18.06
CA GLN A 29 2.66 -5.95 17.94
C GLN A 29 2.23 -6.52 19.30
N GLY A 30 3.15 -7.12 20.06
CA GLY A 30 2.83 -7.69 21.37
C GLY A 30 2.36 -6.66 22.40
N THR A 31 2.95 -5.46 22.39
CA THR A 31 2.66 -4.42 23.39
C THR A 31 1.42 -3.61 23.05
N TYR A 32 1.25 -3.22 21.79
CA TYR A 32 0.21 -2.25 21.39
C TYR A 32 -0.93 -2.87 20.57
N PHE A 33 -0.69 -3.98 19.86
CA PHE A 33 -1.66 -4.56 18.93
C PHE A 33 -1.74 -6.10 19.05
N PRO A 34 -2.07 -6.65 20.23
CA PRO A 34 -2.04 -8.09 20.47
C PRO A 34 -3.05 -8.87 19.61
N ALA A 35 -4.14 -8.21 19.18
CA ALA A 35 -5.18 -8.80 18.33
C ALA A 35 -4.81 -8.82 16.82
N LEU A 36 -3.72 -8.16 16.43
CA LEU A 36 -3.28 -8.07 15.04
C LEU A 36 -2.04 -8.92 14.80
N SER A 37 -1.89 -9.41 13.58
CA SER A 37 -0.64 -10.04 13.16
C SER A 37 0.45 -9.00 12.92
N GLN A 38 1.70 -9.40 13.12
CA GLN A 38 2.86 -8.56 12.82
C GLN A 38 2.84 -8.03 11.38
N ALA A 39 2.34 -8.82 10.44
CA ALA A 39 2.18 -8.41 9.04
C ALA A 39 1.18 -7.25 8.90
N GLN A 40 0.02 -7.33 9.56
CA GLN A 40 -0.98 -6.25 9.52
C GLN A 40 -0.43 -4.94 10.06
N VAL A 41 0.32 -4.99 11.17
CA VAL A 41 0.99 -3.83 11.77
C VAL A 41 2.03 -3.23 10.81
N LYS A 42 2.91 -4.07 10.23
CA LYS A 42 3.90 -3.66 9.22
C LYS A 42 3.24 -2.98 8.02
N PHE A 43 2.26 -3.64 7.40
CA PHE A 43 1.58 -3.13 6.22
C PHE A 43 0.94 -1.79 6.50
N LYS A 44 0.32 -1.63 7.68
CA LYS A 44 -0.28 -0.36 8.05
C LYS A 44 0.75 0.75 8.20
N TYR A 45 1.88 0.49 8.85
CA TYR A 45 2.94 1.48 9.00
C TYR A 45 3.42 1.99 7.64
N TYR A 46 3.75 1.08 6.71
CA TYR A 46 4.21 1.48 5.38
C TYR A 46 3.12 2.20 4.59
N TYR A 47 1.86 1.82 4.75
CA TYR A 47 0.75 2.56 4.16
C TYR A 47 0.69 4.00 4.68
N LEU A 48 0.76 4.21 6.01
CA LEU A 48 0.75 5.55 6.62
C LEU A 48 1.96 6.38 6.20
N LYS A 49 3.16 5.78 6.19
CA LYS A 49 4.39 6.46 5.77
C LYS A 49 4.33 6.90 4.30
N ARG A 50 3.74 6.09 3.42
CA ARG A 50 3.53 6.45 2.02
C ARG A 50 2.51 7.56 1.83
N GLN A 51 1.47 7.61 2.66
CA GLN A 51 0.51 8.72 2.65
C GLN A 51 1.18 10.05 3.05
N GLN A 52 2.15 10.03 3.97
CA GLN A 52 2.93 11.23 4.33
C GLN A 52 3.88 11.69 3.20
N ASP A 53 4.45 10.75 2.44
CA ASP A 53 5.40 11.02 1.35
C ASP A 53 4.74 11.64 0.09
N ASN A 54 3.42 11.87 0.08
CA ASN A 54 2.65 12.37 -1.07
C ASN A 54 2.89 11.61 -2.38
N LYS A 55 3.33 10.35 -2.31
CA LYS A 55 3.68 9.58 -3.51
C LYS A 55 2.41 8.90 -4.04
N PRO A 56 1.88 9.29 -5.22
CA PRO A 56 0.67 8.70 -5.76
C PRO A 56 0.91 7.21 -6.02
N ASN A 57 0.00 6.38 -5.53
CA ASN A 57 0.08 4.94 -5.61
C ASN A 57 -0.36 4.50 -7.01
N ARG A 58 0.51 3.89 -7.82
CA ARG A 58 0.15 3.29 -9.13
C ARG A 58 -0.83 2.11 -9.02
N CYS A 59 -1.19 1.69 -7.80
CA CYS A 59 -1.95 0.48 -7.50
C CYS A 59 -3.17 0.69 -6.56
N ASP A 60 -3.54 1.95 -6.22
CA ASP A 60 -4.80 2.21 -5.49
C ASP A 60 -6.04 2.05 -6.39
N ASP A 61 -5.84 2.02 -7.70
CA ASP A 61 -6.86 1.95 -8.75
C ASP A 61 -7.46 0.53 -8.95
N MET A 62 -7.70 -0.21 -7.86
CA MET A 62 -8.51 -1.44 -7.90
C MET A 62 -9.85 -1.29 -7.17
N ARG A 63 -10.17 -0.12 -6.62
CA ARG A 63 -11.54 0.22 -6.15
C ARG A 63 -12.40 0.91 -7.22
N GLY A 64 -11.88 1.11 -8.42
CA GLY A 64 -12.62 1.69 -9.57
C GLY A 64 -13.60 0.74 -10.26
N PHE A 65 -13.99 -0.39 -9.64
CA PHE A 65 -15.07 -1.24 -10.13
C PHE A 65 -16.42 -0.77 -9.58
N VAL A 66 -16.79 0.49 -9.83
CA VAL A 66 -18.20 0.85 -9.87
C VAL A 66 -18.56 0.84 -11.35
N VAL A 67 -19.25 -0.22 -11.78
CA VAL A 67 -19.88 -0.29 -13.09
C VAL A 67 -21.07 0.67 -13.03
N ASP A 68 -20.83 1.94 -13.35
CA ASP A 68 -21.90 2.83 -13.77
C ASP A 68 -21.80 2.97 -15.29
N GLY A 69 -22.84 2.52 -15.98
CA GLY A 69 -22.86 2.34 -17.42
C GLY A 69 -22.99 3.67 -18.15
N ALA A 70 -21.88 4.38 -18.38
CA ALA A 70 -21.80 5.39 -19.41
C ALA A 70 -20.33 5.70 -19.79
N ALA A 71 -19.99 5.38 -21.04
CA ALA A 71 -18.94 5.97 -21.87
C ALA A 71 -17.51 6.15 -21.28
N GLU A 72 -16.64 5.21 -21.67
CA GLU A 72 -15.36 5.45 -22.39
C GLU A 72 -14.66 6.81 -22.12
N LYS A 73 -13.47 6.88 -21.50
CA LYS A 73 -12.18 6.43 -22.07
C LYS A 73 -11.27 5.90 -20.97
N ARG A 74 -10.99 4.59 -21.00
CA ARG A 74 -9.97 3.98 -20.14
C ARG A 74 -8.59 4.41 -20.64
N GLN A 75 -7.79 5.07 -19.81
CA GLN A 75 -6.35 5.14 -20.05
C GLN A 75 -5.73 3.87 -19.43
N PRO A 76 -5.33 2.86 -20.22
CA PRO A 76 -4.69 1.69 -19.66
C PRO A 76 -3.34 2.09 -19.06
N CYS A 77 -3.10 1.68 -17.82
CA CYS A 77 -1.77 1.67 -17.21
C CYS A 77 -0.79 1.03 -18.20
N ARG A 78 0.09 1.84 -18.81
CA ARG A 78 1.09 1.40 -19.78
C ARG A 78 2.09 0.45 -19.09
N LYS A 79 1.75 -0.85 -19.01
CA LYS A 79 2.71 -1.93 -18.75
C LYS A 79 3.63 -2.19 -19.96
N GLY A 80 3.48 -1.44 -21.05
CA GLY A 80 4.23 -1.65 -22.29
C GLY A 80 5.64 -1.07 -22.34
N ALA A 81 5.98 -0.09 -21.49
CA ALA A 81 7.24 0.66 -21.65
C ALA A 81 8.50 -0.20 -21.41
N LEU A 82 8.47 -1.10 -20.42
CA LEU A 82 9.63 -1.95 -20.11
C LEU A 82 9.81 -3.08 -21.12
N LEU A 83 8.72 -3.64 -21.65
CA LEU A 83 8.80 -4.73 -22.62
C LEU A 83 9.29 -4.23 -23.98
N SER A 84 8.82 -3.05 -24.41
CA SER A 84 9.33 -2.41 -25.63
C SER A 84 10.80 -2.00 -25.49
N GLU A 85 11.23 -1.56 -24.32
CA GLU A 85 12.63 -1.21 -24.07
C GLU A 85 13.53 -2.46 -24.05
N LEU A 86 13.07 -3.56 -23.45
CA LEU A 86 13.75 -4.86 -23.49
C LEU A 86 13.83 -5.43 -24.91
N LEU A 87 12.76 -5.38 -25.69
CA LEU A 87 12.74 -5.84 -27.08
C LEU A 87 13.67 -5.00 -27.97
N ARG A 88 13.74 -3.69 -27.71
CA ARG A 88 14.66 -2.76 -28.40
C ARG A 88 16.12 -3.00 -28.03
N ILE A 89 16.41 -3.39 -26.78
CA ILE A 89 17.76 -3.78 -26.34
C ILE A 89 18.14 -5.15 -26.92
N MET A 90 17.19 -6.07 -27.05
CA MET A 90 17.43 -7.43 -27.57
C MET A 90 17.30 -7.57 -29.10
N GLY A 91 16.99 -6.49 -29.82
CA GLY A 91 16.99 -6.47 -31.29
C GLY A 91 16.04 -7.46 -31.96
N ALA A 92 14.91 -7.76 -31.34
CA ALA A 92 13.87 -8.61 -31.94
C ALA A 92 12.79 -7.71 -32.55
N GLU A 93 12.88 -7.49 -33.87
CA GLU A 93 11.79 -6.96 -34.70
C GLU A 93 10.83 -8.07 -35.14
#